data_AF-A0A920P7N2-F1
#
_entry.id   AF-A0A920P7N2-F1
#
_cell.length_a   1.000
_cell.length_b   1.000
_cell.length_c   1.000
_cell.angle_alpha   90.00
_cell.angle_beta   90.00
_cell.angle_gamma   90.00
#
_symmetry.space_group_name_H-M   'P 1'
#
loop_
_entity.id
_entity.type
_entity.pdbx_description
1 polymer ?
#
loop_
_entity_poly.entity_id
_entity_poly.type
_entity_poly.pdbx_seq_one_letter_code
_entity_poly.pdbx_strand_id
1 'polypeptide(L)' 'MTHYSKTAQEIIDTGINVDVLVAGIGTGGTITGLSRRLREVNPAIEVVGIEPKLGEFLQGLRSIRKVMCHR' A
#
# COMPACT_ATOMS: atom_id res chain seq x y z
N MET A 1 1.20 1.03 12.36
CA MET A 1 1.91 -0.27 12.40
C MET A 1 0.99 -1.49 12.29
N THR A 2 -0.34 -1.34 12.40
CA THR A 2 -1.31 -2.46 12.30
C THR A 2 -1.17 -3.34 11.04
N HIS A 3 -1.08 -2.76 9.84
CA HIS A 3 -1.00 -3.54 8.59
C HIS A 3 0.31 -4.31 8.43
N TYR A 4 1.39 -3.85 9.07
CA TYR A 4 2.67 -4.58 9.08
C TYR A 4 2.57 -5.86 9.92
N SER A 5 1.99 -5.77 11.12
CA SER A 5 1.95 -6.90 12.05
C SER A 5 0.77 -7.85 11.85
N LYS A 6 -0.32 -7.39 11.23
CA LYS A 6 -1.54 -8.19 11.03
C LYS A 6 -1.74 -8.55 9.56
N THR A 7 -2.24 -7.62 8.75
CA THR A 7 -2.62 -7.89 7.36
C THR A 7 -1.47 -8.49 6.54
N ALA A 8 -0.24 -8.03 6.72
CA ALA A 8 0.89 -8.62 6.02
C ALA A 8 1.23 -10.04 6.51
N GLN A 9 1.07 -10.31 7.82
CA GLN A 9 1.28 -11.64 8.37
C GLN A 9 0.22 -12.61 7.82
N GLU A 10 -1.05 -12.20 7.76
CA GLU A 10 -2.13 -12.98 7.15
C GLU A 10 -1.80 -13.38 5.69
N ILE A 11 -1.20 -12.48 4.91
CA ILE A 11 -0.75 -12.77 3.54
C ILE A 11 0.42 -13.78 3.55
N ILE A 12 1.42 -13.58 4.40
CA ILE A 12 2.58 -14.49 4.52
C ILE A 12 2.13 -15.89 4.92
N ASP A 13 1.17 -15.99 5.84
CA ASP A 13 0.64 -17.26 6.35
C ASP A 13 -0.10 -18.07 5.28
N THR A 14 -0.47 -17.45 4.14
CA THR A 14 -1.00 -18.20 2.97
C THR A 14 0.06 -19.07 2.28
N GLY A 15 1.35 -18.81 2.53
CA GLY A 15 2.46 -19.48 1.86
C GLY A 15 2.68 -19.04 0.41
N ILE A 16 1.90 -18.07 -0.09
CA ILE A 16 2.07 -17.50 -1.43
C ILE A 16 3.27 -16.54 -1.41
N ASN A 17 4.21 -16.74 -2.32
CA ASN A 17 5.24 -15.74 -2.58
C ASN A 17 4.65 -14.62 -3.44
N VAL A 18 4.52 -13.42 -2.87
CA VAL A 18 3.93 -12.27 -3.57
C VAL A 18 5.01 -11.55 -4.36
N ASP A 19 4.86 -11.51 -5.68
CA ASP A 19 5.77 -10.77 -6.58
C ASP A 19 5.36 -9.30 -6.75
N VAL A 20 4.05 -9.01 -6.71
CA VAL A 20 3.51 -7.66 -6.88
C VAL A 20 2.42 -7.37 -5.85
N LEU A 21 2.57 -6.27 -5.11
CA LEU A 21 1.57 -5.71 -4.22
C LEU A 21 0.90 -4.50 -4.88
N VAL A 22 -0.43 -4.56 -5.08
CA VAL A 22 -1.22 -3.43 -5.59
C VAL A 22 -2.16 -2.92 -4.50
N ALA A 23 -2.09 -1.62 -4.18
CA ALA A 23 -2.93 -1.03 -3.12
C ALA A 23 -3.34 0.41 -3.41
N GLY A 24 -4.60 0.73 -3.11
CA GLY A 24 -5.12 2.09 -3.14
C GLY A 24 -4.55 2.97 -2.02
N ILE A 25 -4.29 4.24 -2.33
CA ILE A 25 -3.69 5.20 -1.40
C ILE A 25 -4.78 6.09 -0.78
N GLY A 26 -5.10 5.82 0.48
CA GLY A 26 -5.90 6.69 1.35
C GLY A 26 -5.01 7.43 2.36
N THR A 27 -4.89 6.88 3.57
CA THR A 27 -3.93 7.35 4.59
C THR A 27 -2.49 6.87 4.35
N GLY A 28 -2.31 5.92 3.42
CA GLY A 28 -1.03 5.26 3.15
C GLY A 28 -0.69 4.12 4.12
N GLY A 29 -1.48 3.89 5.17
CA GLY A 29 -1.16 2.89 6.19
C GLY A 29 -1.06 1.45 5.65
N THR A 30 -1.95 1.08 4.73
CA THR A 30 -1.99 -0.27 4.13
C THR A 30 -0.78 -0.51 3.23
N ILE A 31 -0.57 0.33 2.21
CA ILE A 31 0.53 0.15 1.27
C ILE A 31 1.90 0.20 1.97
N THR A 32 2.09 1.09 2.95
CA THR A 32 3.36 1.20 3.69
C THR A 32 3.56 0.03 4.64
N GLY A 33 2.52 -0.40 5.36
CA GLY A 33 2.62 -1.52 6.31
C GLY A 33 2.88 -2.84 5.61
N LEU A 34 2.12 -3.13 4.54
CA LEU A 34 2.28 -4.33 3.74
C LEU A 34 3.63 -4.37 3.02
N SER A 35 4.00 -3.30 2.31
CA SER A 35 5.26 -3.27 1.55
C SER A 35 6.48 -3.51 2.45
N ARG A 36 6.50 -2.91 3.64
CA ARG A 36 7.62 -3.10 4.57
C ARG A 36 7.76 -4.56 5.03
N ARG A 37 6.65 -5.21 5.42
CA ARG A 37 6.69 -6.60 5.91
C ARG A 37 6.92 -7.59 4.78
N LEU A 38 6.27 -7.42 3.63
CA LEU A 38 6.42 -8.33 2.49
C LEU A 38 7.83 -8.26 1.88
N ARG A 39 8.50 -7.09 1.92
CA ARG A 39 9.91 -6.97 1.50
C ARG A 39 10.89 -7.78 2.36
N GLU A 40 10.53 -8.12 3.60
CA GLU A 40 11.35 -8.99 4.45
C GLU A 40 11.30 -10.45 3.99
N VAL A 41 10.23 -10.84 3.29
CA VAL A 41 10.04 -12.20 2.73
C VAL A 41 10.52 -12.26 1.29
N ASN A 42 10.11 -11.31 0.46
CA ASN A 42 10.55 -11.14 -0.92
C ASN A 42 11.09 -9.72 -1.13
N PRO A 43 12.42 -9.50 -1.04
CA PRO A 43 13.02 -8.19 -1.27
C PRO A 43 12.78 -7.62 -2.67
N ALA A 44 12.52 -8.50 -3.66
CA ALA A 44 12.29 -8.12 -5.05
C ALA A 44 10.83 -7.70 -5.35
N ILE A 45 9.93 -7.75 -4.36
CA ILE A 45 8.51 -7.39 -4.54
C ILE A 45 8.34 -5.99 -5.14
N GLU A 46 7.52 -5.91 -6.18
CA GLU A 46 7.07 -4.66 -6.78
C GLU A 46 5.86 -4.11 -6.00
N VAL A 47 5.82 -2.80 -5.76
CA VAL A 47 4.73 -2.17 -4.99
C VAL A 47 4.12 -1.06 -5.83
N VAL A 48 2.86 -1.25 -6.20
CA VAL A 48 2.10 -0.35 -7.06
C VAL A 48 1.01 0.36 -6.24
N GLY A 49 1.11 1.68 -6.20
CA GLY A 49 0.13 2.54 -5.55
C GLY A 49 -0.91 3.05 -6.54
N ILE A 50 -2.20 2.95 -6.18
CA ILE A 50 -3.30 3.51 -6.96
C ILE A 50 -3.79 4.80 -6.30
N GLU A 51 -3.82 5.90 -7.04
CA GLU A 51 -4.42 7.17 -6.62
C GLU A 51 -5.41 7.70 -7.66
N PRO A 52 -6.42 8.50 -7.25
CA PRO A 52 -7.27 9.23 -8.19
C PRO A 52 -6.48 10.30 -8.94
N LYS A 53 -6.91 10.62 -10.16
CA LYS A 53 -6.37 11.77 -10.88
C LYS A 53 -6.62 13.06 -10.09
N LEU A 54 -5.77 14.07 -10.32
CA LEU A 54 -5.92 15.36 -9.64
C LEU A 54 -7.30 15.97 -9.96
N GLY A 55 -8.06 16.29 -8.91
CA GLY A 55 -9.39 16.86 -9.04
C GLY A 55 -10.53 15.83 -9.06
N GLU A 56 -10.22 14.55 -9.26
CA GLU A 56 -11.22 13.48 -9.19
C GLU A 56 -11.44 13.01 -7.74
N PHE A 57 -12.67 12.60 -7.45
CA PHE A 57 -13.04 12.01 -6.17
C PHE A 57 -13.30 10.52 -6.34
N LEU A 58 -12.59 9.72 -5.54
CA LEU A 58 -12.85 8.30 -5.39
C LEU A 58 -12.92 8.02 -3.89
N GLN A 59 -14.07 7.53 -3.42
CA GLN A 59 -14.32 7.36 -2.00
C GLN A 59 -13.24 6.48 -1.34
N GLY A 60 -12.63 7.00 -0.28
CA GLY A 60 -11.59 6.31 0.49
C GLY A 60 -10.16 6.53 0.00
N LEU A 61 -9.95 7.02 -1.24
CA LEU A 61 -8.62 7.33 -1.77
C LEU A 61 -8.34 8.84 -1.79
N ARG A 62 -7.06 9.20 -1.86
CA ARG A 62 -6.60 10.60 -1.92
C ARG A 62 -5.61 10.77 -3.05
N SER A 63 -5.73 11.87 -3.79
CA SER A 63 -4.68 12.30 -4.71
C SER A 63 -3.52 12.88 -3.91
N ILE A 64 -2.35 12.25 -4.01
CA ILE A 64 -1.12 12.62 -3.32
C ILE A 64 -0.68 14.02 -3.73
N ARG A 65 -0.80 14.34 -5.03
CA ARG A 65 -0.46 15.67 -5.56
C ARG A 65 -1.27 16.78 -4.90
N LYS A 66 -2.56 16.53 -4.62
CA LYS A 66 -3.42 17.48 -3.90
C LYS A 66 -2.98 17.69 -2.45
N VAL A 67 -2.52 16.61 -1.78
CA VAL A 67 -2.05 16.66 -0.38
C VAL A 67 -0.69 17.37 -0.27
N MET A 68 0.21 17.20 -1.24
CA MET A 68 1.53 17.83 -1.23
C MET A 68 1.50 19.32 -1.59
N CYS A 69 0.59 19.75 -2.47
CA CYS A 69 0.51 21.14 -2.92
C CYS A 69 -0.07 22.13 -1.88
N HIS A 70 -0.63 21.63 -0.77
CA HIS A 70 -1.15 22.44 0.36
C HIS A 70 -0.23 22.38 1.59
N ARG A 71 1.04 22.04 1.42
CA ARG A 71 2.10 22.18 2.44
C ARG A 71 3.18 23.12 1.95
#